data_AF-A0A377M2P2-F1
#
_entry.id   AF-A0A377M2P2-F1
#
_cell.length_a   1.000
_cell.length_b   1.000
_cell.length_c   1.000
_cell.angle_alpha   90.00
_cell.angle_beta   90.00
_cell.angle_gamma   90.00
#
_symmetry.space_group_name_H-M   'P 1'
#
loop_
_entity.id
_entity.type
_entity.pdbx_description
1 polymer ?
#
loop_
_entity_poly.entity_id
_entity_poly.type
_entity_poly.pdbx_seq_one_letter_code
_entity_poly.pdbx_strand_id
1 'polypeptide(L)'
;MREGDIVERGQRLAQLDRTKTESSVLESESRLNAALATAARLKAEVNDTELTFPQELDDDVELVKQETALFQSRRESLEKGLAGLRQGAELVQRELSLTRPLVTQGAASKVEVLRLERQKTS
;
A
#
# COMPACT_ATOMS: atom_id res chain seq x y z
N MET A 1 46.54 10.81 -52.60
CA MET A 1 45.27 11.18 -53.26
C MET A 1 44.91 10.11 -54.27
N ARG A 2 43.81 9.39 -54.04
CA ARG A 2 42.81 8.97 -55.04
C ARG A 2 41.63 8.33 -54.30
N GLU A 3 40.57 9.12 -54.24
CA GLU A 3 39.21 8.75 -53.90
C GLU A 3 38.66 7.70 -54.86
N GLY A 4 37.66 6.96 -54.38
CA GLY A 4 36.67 6.31 -55.25
C GLY A 4 36.65 4.81 -55.12
N ASP A 5 35.80 4.30 -54.21
CA ASP A 5 34.83 3.33 -54.68
C ASP A 5 33.48 3.56 -54.01
N ILE A 6 32.48 3.48 -54.86
CA ILE A 6 31.12 4.00 -54.71
C ILE A 6 30.35 3.01 -53.85
N VAL A 7 29.97 3.42 -52.63
CA VAL A 7 28.95 2.70 -51.88
C VAL A 7 27.58 3.01 -52.50
N GLU A 8 26.98 2.00 -53.11
CA GLU A 8 25.61 2.09 -53.63
C GLU A 8 24.64 2.47 -52.50
N ARG A 9 23.92 3.59 -52.69
CA ARG A 9 22.76 3.95 -51.85
C ARG A 9 21.70 2.86 -52.02
N GLY A 10 21.69 1.92 -51.09
CA GLY A 10 20.84 0.73 -51.13
C GLY A 10 21.28 -0.36 -50.16
N GLN A 11 22.49 -0.27 -49.60
CA GLN A 11 22.87 -1.08 -48.45
C GLN A 11 21.95 -0.71 -47.28
N ARG A 12 21.03 -1.63 -46.95
CA ARG A 12 20.10 -1.53 -45.82
C ARG A 12 20.86 -1.47 -44.50
N LEU A 13 21.45 -0.32 -44.19
CA LEU A 13 21.87 0.09 -42.86
C LEU A 13 20.64 0.63 -42.12
N ALA A 14 19.59 -0.17 -42.02
CA ALA A 14 18.34 0.20 -41.36
C ALA A 14 17.59 -1.04 -40.88
N GLN A 15 18.33 -2.01 -40.33
CA GLN A 15 17.79 -2.87 -39.30
C GLN A 15 18.06 -2.17 -37.97
N LEU A 16 17.56 -0.94 -37.82
CA LEU A 16 17.38 -0.35 -36.50
C LEU A 16 16.70 -1.41 -35.66
N ASP A 17 17.35 -1.80 -34.57
CA ASP A 17 17.01 -2.88 -33.64
C ASP A 17 15.49 -2.89 -33.31
N ARG A 18 14.67 -3.46 -34.21
CA ARG A 18 13.21 -3.40 -34.12
C ARG A 18 12.76 -4.05 -32.82
N THR A 19 13.41 -5.16 -32.47
CA THR A 19 13.23 -5.88 -31.21
C THR A 19 13.64 -5.04 -30.00
N LYS A 20 14.78 -4.31 -30.02
CA LYS A 20 15.18 -3.50 -28.85
C LYS A 20 14.26 -2.30 -28.65
N THR A 21 13.78 -1.71 -29.74
CA THR A 21 12.86 -0.56 -29.69
C THR A 21 11.49 -1.00 -29.18
N GLU A 22 10.95 -2.12 -29.69
CA GLU A 22 9.70 -2.71 -29.22
C GLU A 22 9.79 -3.13 -27.73
N SER A 23 10.89 -3.76 -27.30
CA SER A 23 11.09 -4.12 -25.89
C SER A 23 11.12 -2.90 -24.97
N SER A 24 11.76 -1.80 -25.39
CA SER A 24 11.82 -0.57 -24.59
C SER A 24 10.46 0.10 -24.43
N VAL A 25 9.59 0.01 -25.44
CA VAL A 25 8.22 0.56 -25.39
C VAL A 25 7.37 -0.27 -24.43
N LEU A 26 7.36 -1.59 -24.59
CA LEU A 26 6.60 -2.51 -23.72
C LEU A 26 7.03 -2.41 -22.25
N GLU A 27 8.33 -2.26 -21.99
CA GLU A 27 8.83 -2.03 -20.63
C GLU A 27 8.33 -0.71 -20.04
N SER A 28 8.29 0.35 -20.87
CA SER A 28 7.81 1.66 -20.44
C SER A 28 6.31 1.64 -20.13
N GLU A 29 5.52 0.97 -20.97
CA GLU A 29 4.08 0.76 -20.76
C GLU A 29 3.81 -0.04 -19.49
N SER A 30 4.53 -1.14 -19.26
CA SER A 30 4.39 -1.94 -18.04
C SER A 30 4.69 -1.12 -16.77
N ARG A 31 5.74 -0.29 -16.80
CA ARG A 31 6.07 0.60 -15.69
C ARG A 31 5.00 1.67 -15.45
N LEU A 32 4.43 2.22 -16.53
CA LEU A 32 3.34 3.18 -16.44
C LEU A 32 2.11 2.54 -15.79
N ASN A 33 1.71 1.35 -16.25
CA ASN A 33 0.56 0.62 -15.73
C ASN A 33 0.73 0.31 -14.23
N ALA A 34 1.90 -0.19 -13.84
CA ALA A 34 2.22 -0.44 -12.43
C ALA A 34 2.12 0.84 -11.57
N ALA A 35 2.61 1.97 -12.08
CA ALA A 35 2.54 3.25 -11.38
C ALA A 35 1.09 3.76 -11.25
N LEU A 36 0.28 3.63 -12.31
CA LEU A 36 -1.14 3.99 -12.29
C LEU A 36 -1.93 3.14 -11.28
N ALA A 37 -1.69 1.83 -11.27
CA ALA A 37 -2.35 0.91 -10.36
C ALA A 37 -1.99 1.20 -8.90
N THR A 38 -0.70 1.44 -8.63
CA THR A 38 -0.21 1.86 -7.31
C THR A 38 -0.84 3.19 -6.88
N ALA A 39 -0.90 4.19 -7.77
CA ALA A 39 -1.46 5.49 -7.46
C ALA A 39 -2.97 5.40 -7.15
N ALA A 40 -3.71 4.60 -7.92
CA ALA A 40 -5.14 4.34 -7.67
C ALA A 40 -5.35 3.72 -6.29
N ARG A 41 -4.58 2.68 -5.93
CA ARG A 41 -4.64 2.06 -4.61
C ARG A 41 -4.30 3.03 -3.50
N LEU A 42 -3.20 3.76 -3.61
CA LEU A 42 -2.79 4.72 -2.57
C LEU A 42 -3.81 5.84 -2.38
N LYS A 43 -4.41 6.33 -3.47
CA LYS A 43 -5.49 7.31 -3.39
C LYS A 43 -6.70 6.77 -2.64
N ALA A 44 -7.08 5.51 -2.88
CA ALA A 44 -8.16 4.86 -2.17
C ALA A 44 -7.83 4.64 -0.68
N GLU A 45 -6.60 4.21 -0.36
CA GLU A 45 -6.14 4.03 1.03
C GLU A 45 -6.13 5.35 1.83
N VAL A 46 -5.62 6.43 1.23
CA VAL A 46 -5.48 7.72 1.92
C VAL A 46 -6.82 8.41 2.15
N ASN A 47 -7.74 8.30 1.19
CA ASN A 47 -9.04 8.98 1.25
C ASN A 47 -10.15 8.10 1.85
N ASP A 48 -9.86 6.85 2.20
CA ASP A 48 -10.84 5.83 2.58
C ASP A 48 -12.01 5.74 1.59
N THR A 49 -11.68 5.76 0.29
CA THR A 49 -12.68 5.64 -0.79
C THR A 49 -12.65 4.24 -1.39
N GLU A 50 -13.65 3.96 -2.22
CA GLU A 50 -13.65 2.77 -3.06
C GLU A 50 -12.43 2.75 -3.99
N LEU A 51 -11.92 1.55 -4.25
CA LEU A 51 -10.81 1.33 -5.16
C LEU A 51 -11.33 1.34 -6.59
N THR A 52 -10.89 2.32 -7.38
CA THR A 52 -11.26 2.44 -8.79
C THR A 52 -9.99 2.62 -9.62
N PHE A 53 -9.85 1.77 -10.65
CA PHE A 53 -8.73 1.81 -11.57
C PHE A 53 -9.10 2.59 -12.84
N PRO A 54 -8.12 3.28 -13.46
CA PRO A 54 -8.30 3.94 -14.74
C PRO A 54 -8.42 2.92 -15.90
N GLN A 55 -9.10 3.29 -17.00
CA GLN A 55 -9.41 2.39 -18.13
C GLN A 55 -8.16 1.87 -18.85
N GLU A 56 -7.05 2.60 -18.73
CA GLU A 56 -5.73 2.21 -19.23
C GLU A 56 -5.23 0.88 -18.64
N LEU A 57 -5.83 0.39 -17.55
CA LEU A 57 -5.51 -0.89 -16.92
C LEU A 57 -6.48 -2.02 -17.29
N ASP A 58 -7.47 -1.78 -18.14
CA ASP A 58 -8.48 -2.79 -18.51
C ASP A 58 -7.85 -4.04 -19.16
N ASP A 59 -6.72 -3.86 -19.86
CA ASP A 59 -5.96 -4.95 -20.49
C ASP A 59 -5.04 -5.70 -19.52
N ASP A 60 -4.75 -5.14 -18.34
CA ASP A 60 -3.81 -5.68 -17.34
C ASP A 60 -4.54 -6.24 -16.11
N VAL A 61 -5.47 -7.16 -16.37
CA VAL A 61 -6.41 -7.73 -15.39
C VAL A 61 -5.70 -8.34 -14.18
N GLU A 62 -4.54 -8.96 -14.39
CA GLU A 62 -3.78 -9.60 -13.30
C GLU A 62 -3.17 -8.54 -12.36
N LEU A 63 -2.63 -7.44 -12.91
CA LEU A 63 -2.15 -6.31 -12.11
C LEU A 63 -3.28 -5.70 -11.27
N VAL A 64 -4.45 -5.49 -11.87
CA VAL A 64 -5.64 -4.98 -11.16
C VAL A 64 -6.05 -5.90 -10.01
N LYS A 65 -6.05 -7.22 -10.23
CA LYS A 65 -6.36 -8.20 -9.18
C LYS A 65 -5.35 -8.16 -8.02
N GLN A 66 -4.06 -8.10 -8.34
CA GLN A 66 -3.00 -8.05 -7.33
C GLN A 66 -3.11 -6.80 -6.46
N GLU A 67 -3.30 -5.64 -7.08
CA GLU A 67 -3.47 -4.37 -6.35
C GLU A 67 -4.77 -4.35 -5.54
N THR A 68 -5.85 -4.95 -6.05
CA THR A 68 -7.11 -5.12 -5.32
C THR A 68 -6.93 -5.99 -4.08
N ALA A 69 -6.25 -7.13 -4.21
CA ALA A 69 -5.97 -8.03 -3.09
C ALA A 69 -5.09 -7.34 -2.03
N LEU A 70 -4.07 -6.58 -2.47
CA LEU A 70 -3.21 -5.81 -1.57
C LEU A 70 -3.99 -4.74 -0.80
N PHE A 71 -4.87 -4.00 -1.48
CA PHE A 71 -5.75 -3.01 -0.88
C PHE A 71 -6.64 -3.63 0.21
N GLN A 72 -7.33 -4.73 -0.11
CA GLN A 72 -8.22 -5.43 0.82
C GLN A 72 -7.46 -5.93 2.04
N SER A 73 -6.30 -6.57 1.84
CA SER A 73 -5.46 -7.09 2.92
C SER A 73 -4.99 -5.99 3.87
N ARG A 74 -4.61 -4.82 3.33
CA ARG A 74 -4.22 -3.66 4.13
C ARG A 74 -5.37 -3.11 4.96
N ARG A 75 -6.56 -2.97 4.37
CA ARG A 75 -7.77 -2.53 5.10
C ARG A 75 -8.13 -3.48 6.22
N GLU A 76 -8.14 -4.79 5.93
CA GLU A 76 -8.46 -5.80 6.94
C GLU A 76 -7.45 -5.80 8.09
N SER A 77 -6.16 -5.63 7.79
CA SER A 77 -5.11 -5.54 8.81
C SER A 77 -5.28 -4.32 9.70
N LEU A 78 -5.61 -3.17 9.11
CA LEU A 78 -5.91 -1.94 9.85
C LEU A 78 -7.13 -2.11 10.75
N GLU A 79 -8.23 -2.68 10.23
CA GLU A 79 -9.45 -2.92 10.99
C GLU A 79 -9.21 -3.87 12.16
N LYS A 80 -8.46 -4.96 11.94
CA LYS A 80 -8.05 -5.89 13.01
C LYS A 80 -7.20 -5.20 14.07
N GLY A 81 -6.25 -4.36 13.67
CA GLY A 81 -5.44 -3.56 14.59
C GLY A 81 -6.30 -2.63 15.45
N LEU A 82 -7.22 -1.90 14.82
CA LEU A 82 -8.17 -1.01 15.51
C LEU A 82 -9.09 -1.79 16.46
N ALA A 83 -9.59 -2.95 16.05
CA ALA A 83 -10.43 -3.80 16.90
C ALA A 83 -9.65 -4.28 18.14
N GLY A 84 -8.41 -4.73 17.97
CA GLY A 84 -7.55 -5.14 19.08
C GLY A 84 -7.27 -4.01 20.07
N LEU A 85 -6.96 -2.80 19.57
CA LEU A 85 -6.76 -1.61 20.41
C LEU A 85 -8.03 -1.25 21.20
N ARG A 86 -9.20 -1.26 20.55
CA ARG A 86 -10.49 -1.01 21.21
C ARG A 86 -10.77 -2.02 22.32
N GLN A 87 -10.55 -3.31 22.05
CA GLN A 87 -10.71 -4.36 23.05
C GLN A 87 -9.76 -4.17 24.25
N GLY A 88 -8.49 -3.84 23.99
CA GLY A 88 -7.51 -3.56 25.05
C GLY A 88 -7.93 -2.38 25.94
N ALA A 89 -8.37 -1.28 25.32
CA ALA A 89 -8.87 -0.11 26.05
C ALA A 89 -10.10 -0.44 26.91
N GLU A 90 -11.01 -1.27 26.41
CA GLU A 90 -12.17 -1.73 27.16
C GLU A 90 -11.78 -2.56 28.38
N LEU A 91 -10.81 -3.46 28.25
CA LEU A 91 -10.31 -4.26 29.37
C LEU A 91 -9.70 -3.39 30.48
N VAL A 92 -8.84 -2.43 30.12
CA VAL A 92 -8.26 -1.47 31.07
C VAL A 92 -9.35 -0.65 31.76
N GLN A 93 -10.37 -0.21 31.00
CA GLN A 93 -11.49 0.53 31.55
C GLN A 93 -12.32 -0.30 32.54
N ARG A 94 -12.56 -1.58 32.24
CA ARG A 94 -13.23 -2.52 33.14
C ARG A 94 -12.40 -2.74 34.40
N GLU A 95 -11.09 -2.96 34.28
CA GLU A 95 -10.19 -3.14 35.43
C GLU A 95 -10.18 -1.89 36.34
N LEU A 96 -10.10 -0.69 35.76
CA LEU A 96 -10.22 0.56 36.52
C LEU A 96 -11.55 0.67 37.28
N SER A 97 -12.65 0.27 36.64
CA SER A 97 -13.98 0.34 37.26
C SER A 97 -14.12 -0.57 38.48
N LEU A 98 -13.42 -1.70 38.48
CA LEU A 98 -13.39 -2.66 39.59
C LEU A 98 -12.41 -2.23 40.68
N THR A 99 -11.23 -1.72 40.30
CA THR A 99 -10.16 -1.40 41.26
C THR A 99 -10.38 -0.09 42.01
N ARG A 100 -10.97 0.93 41.38
CA ARG A 100 -11.21 2.25 42.02
C ARG A 100 -12.05 2.18 43.31
N PRO A 101 -13.18 1.45 43.36
CA PRO A 101 -13.93 1.26 44.61
C PRO A 101 -13.11 0.56 45.69
N LEU A 102 -12.32 -0.46 45.32
CA LEU A 102 -11.50 -1.22 46.27
C LEU A 102 -10.40 -0.36 46.91
N VAL A 103 -9.77 0.54 46.14
CA VAL A 103 -8.82 1.52 46.68
C VAL A 103 -9.51 2.46 47.68
N THR A 104 -10.75 2.89 47.38
CA THR A 104 -11.52 3.75 48.28
C THR A 104 -11.84 3.05 49.60
N GLN A 105 -12.06 1.74 49.55
CA GLN A 105 -12.29 0.88 50.72
C GLN A 105 -10.99 0.44 51.42
N GLY A 106 -9.82 0.85 50.92
CA GLY A 106 -8.51 0.45 51.46
C GLY A 106 -8.08 -0.98 51.12
N ALA A 107 -8.86 -1.69 50.30
CA ALA A 107 -8.61 -3.08 49.91
C ALA A 107 -7.66 -3.22 48.70
N ALA A 108 -7.26 -2.11 48.07
CA ALA A 108 -6.30 -2.10 46.94
C ALA A 108 -5.36 -0.89 46.97
N SER A 109 -4.23 -0.99 46.25
CA SER A 109 -3.18 0.04 46.22
C SER A 109 -3.52 1.21 45.28
N LYS A 110 -3.30 2.45 45.74
CA LYS A 110 -3.39 3.68 44.93
C LYS A 110 -2.42 3.70 43.75
N VAL A 111 -1.27 3.02 43.87
CA VAL A 111 -0.26 2.93 42.81
C VAL A 111 -0.79 2.15 41.60
N GLU A 112 -1.62 1.13 41.85
CA GLU A 112 -2.17 0.29 40.79
C GLU A 112 -3.19 1.05 39.93
N VAL A 113 -4.03 1.89 40.55
CA VAL A 113 -4.94 2.78 39.81
C VAL A 113 -4.17 3.80 38.96
N LEU A 114 -3.10 4.39 39.50
CA LEU A 114 -2.26 5.32 38.73
C LEU A 114 -1.59 4.65 37.52
N ARG A 115 -1.17 3.39 37.65
CA ARG A 115 -0.62 2.59 36.53
C ARG A 115 -1.68 2.38 35.44
N LEU A 116 -2.88 1.97 35.83
CA LEU A 116 -3.99 1.71 34.91
C LEU A 116 -4.49 2.99 34.21
N GLU A 117 -4.52 4.13 34.90
CA GLU A 117 -4.87 5.43 34.30
C GLU A 117 -3.88 5.88 33.22
N ARG A 118 -2.58 5.62 33.42
CA ARG A 118 -1.57 5.87 32.40
C ARG A 118 -1.76 4.98 31.17
N GLN A 119 -2.06 3.69 31.38
CA GLN A 119 -2.32 2.74 30.29
C GLN A 119 -3.55 3.08 29.46
N LYS A 120 -4.55 3.77 30.03
CA LYS A 120 -5.71 4.27 29.29
C LYS A 120 -5.39 5.48 28.40
N THR A 121 -4.38 6.27 28.76
CA THR A 121 -4.08 7.57 28.11
C THR A 121 -2.96 7.47 27.08
N SER A 122 -2.08 6.46 27.20
CA SER A 122 -1.08 6.09 26.19
C SER A 122 -1.70 5.31 25.04
#